data_AF-A0A960ANL6-F1
#
_entry.id   AF-A0A960ANL6-F1
#
_cell.length_a   1.000
_cell.length_b   1.000
_cell.length_c   1.000
_cell.angle_alpha   90.00
_cell.angle_beta   90.00
_cell.angle_gamma   90.00
#
_symmetry.space_group_name_H-M   'P 1'
#
loop_
_entity.id
_entity.type
_entity.pdbx_description
1 polymer ?
#
loop_
_entity_poly.entity_id
_entity_poly.type
_entity_poly.pdbx_seq_one_letter_code
_entity_poly.pdbx_strand_id
1 'polypeptide(L)'
;FAGDGSSAVEAGIKMAYQAKMQQGQERPLYVHVAQGYHGDTLGAVSVGGIDIFHHTYKPILLDTRMISSPGVRRPDQTPADRAAEVLTELRALLDEVGDRVCAIVVEPLVQAAAGMLTHDVSFLRGVRALSTEYGAYLLTDEVATGIGRTGTMWAVEQADIAPDLLTCGKGLTGGVLPLSAVLTTEEIYESFLG
;
A
#
# COMPACT_ATOMS: atom_id res chain seq x y z
N PHE A 1 12.39 -1.16 12.63
CA PHE A 1 11.34 -1.61 13.56
C PHE A 1 10.54 -0.41 14.07
N ALA A 2 9.29 -0.63 14.46
CA ALA A 2 8.40 0.37 15.03
C ALA A 2 7.46 -0.25 16.09
N GLY A 3 6.63 0.56 16.74
CA GLY A 3 5.77 0.14 17.86
C GLY A 3 4.41 -0.45 17.46
N ASP A 4 3.85 -0.02 16.33
CA ASP A 4 2.53 -0.43 15.84
C ASP A 4 2.41 -0.31 14.31
N GLY A 5 1.29 -0.77 13.74
CA GLY A 5 1.06 -0.77 12.30
C GLY A 5 1.10 0.63 11.69
N SER A 6 0.46 1.62 12.33
CA SER A 6 0.46 3.02 11.88
C SER A 6 1.89 3.57 11.79
N SER A 7 2.70 3.33 12.81
CA SER A 7 4.10 3.75 12.88
C SER A 7 4.98 3.06 11.83
N ALA A 8 4.67 1.81 11.46
CA ALA A 8 5.34 1.13 10.36
C ALA A 8 4.96 1.75 9.01
N VAL A 9 3.70 2.09 8.79
CA VAL A 9 3.26 2.80 7.58
C VAL A 9 3.91 4.18 7.49
N GLU A 10 3.92 4.97 8.57
CA GLU A 10 4.62 6.26 8.66
C GLU A 10 6.11 6.14 8.31
N ALA A 11 6.77 5.12 8.86
CA ALA A 11 8.16 4.85 8.53
C ALA A 11 8.32 4.48 7.05
N GLY A 12 7.45 3.61 6.51
CA GLY A 12 7.49 3.16 5.13
C GLY A 12 7.29 4.29 4.11
N ILE A 13 6.30 5.16 4.30
CA ILE A 13 6.08 6.30 3.39
C ILE A 13 7.25 7.28 3.45
N LYS A 14 7.81 7.56 4.64
CA LYS A 14 8.97 8.43 4.78
C LYS A 14 10.23 7.83 4.15
N MET A 15 10.45 6.53 4.33
CA MET A 15 11.55 5.79 3.70
C MET A 15 11.45 5.87 2.17
N ALA A 16 10.26 5.61 1.60
CA ALA A 16 10.01 5.72 0.16
C ALA A 16 10.36 7.11 -0.37
N TYR A 17 9.85 8.16 0.27
CA TYR A 17 10.09 9.54 -0.17
C TYR A 17 11.56 9.94 -0.06
N GLN A 18 12.19 9.66 1.08
CA GLN A 18 13.59 9.99 1.28
C GLN A 18 14.50 9.24 0.31
N ALA A 19 14.21 7.98 0.00
CA ALA A 19 14.95 7.22 -1.01
C ALA A 19 14.85 7.88 -2.39
N LYS A 20 13.64 8.27 -2.83
CA LYS A 20 13.46 9.02 -4.09
C LYS A 20 14.24 10.34 -4.09
N MET A 21 14.19 11.10 -3.00
CA MET A 21 14.95 12.35 -2.86
C MET A 21 16.47 12.13 -2.96
N GLN A 22 16.99 11.07 -2.34
CA GLN A 22 18.42 10.69 -2.43
C GLN A 22 18.81 10.25 -3.85
N GLN A 23 17.87 9.67 -4.61
CA GLN A 23 18.02 9.38 -6.03
C GLN A 23 17.80 10.61 -6.95
N GLY A 24 17.62 11.80 -6.39
CA GLY A 24 17.38 13.04 -7.15
C GLY A 24 15.99 13.14 -7.79
N GLN A 25 15.03 12.37 -7.30
CA GLN A 25 13.66 12.32 -7.80
C GLN A 25 12.69 12.95 -6.79
N GLU A 26 12.18 14.14 -7.07
CA GLU A 26 11.16 14.79 -6.24
C GLU A 26 9.76 14.29 -6.62
N ARG A 27 9.29 13.27 -5.90
CA ARG A 27 8.01 12.60 -6.18
C ARG A 27 7.13 12.69 -4.93
N PRO A 28 6.30 13.74 -4.78
CA PRO A 28 5.62 14.03 -3.51
C PRO A 28 4.30 13.27 -3.31
N LEU A 29 3.75 12.64 -4.36
CA LEU A 29 2.42 12.05 -4.30
C LEU A 29 2.44 10.58 -3.88
N TYR A 30 1.40 10.15 -3.20
CA TYR A 30 1.13 8.73 -2.94
C TYR A 30 -0.17 8.33 -3.60
N VAL A 31 -0.23 7.11 -4.14
CA VAL A 31 -1.47 6.50 -4.62
C VAL A 31 -1.94 5.47 -3.61
N HIS A 32 -3.23 5.45 -3.29
CA HIS A 32 -3.84 4.45 -2.44
C HIS A 32 -5.21 4.02 -2.97
N VAL A 33 -5.78 2.97 -2.38
CA VAL A 33 -7.08 2.45 -2.76
C VAL A 33 -8.18 2.94 -1.83
N ALA A 34 -9.37 3.20 -2.37
CA ALA A 34 -10.58 3.40 -1.59
C ALA A 34 -10.83 2.18 -0.71
N GLN A 35 -11.48 2.38 0.44
CA GLN A 35 -11.67 1.35 1.46
C GLN A 35 -10.38 0.78 2.08
N GLY A 36 -9.19 1.35 1.80
CA GLY A 36 -7.95 0.94 2.45
C GLY A 36 -7.85 1.43 3.89
N TYR A 37 -7.20 0.66 4.76
CA TYR A 37 -6.88 1.06 6.13
C TYR A 37 -5.42 0.78 6.46
N HIS A 38 -4.70 1.84 6.83
CA HIS A 38 -3.26 1.78 7.09
C HIS A 38 -2.86 2.30 8.48
N GLY A 39 -3.84 2.58 9.35
CA GLY A 39 -3.65 3.12 10.69
C GLY A 39 -4.19 4.54 10.87
N ASP A 40 -3.99 5.07 12.08
CA ASP A 40 -4.70 6.27 12.56
C ASP A 40 -3.80 7.50 12.80
N THR A 41 -2.49 7.40 12.50
CA THR A 41 -1.59 8.57 12.49
C THR A 41 -1.76 9.36 11.19
N LEU A 42 -1.30 10.63 11.14
CA LEU A 42 -1.61 11.52 10.01
C LEU A 42 -1.16 10.96 8.65
N GLY A 43 0.05 10.43 8.53
CA GLY A 43 0.55 9.83 7.30
C GLY A 43 -0.20 8.56 6.93
N ALA A 44 -0.45 7.68 7.90
CA ALA A 44 -1.22 6.44 7.72
C ALA A 44 -2.66 6.71 7.24
N VAL A 45 -3.34 7.67 7.86
CA VAL A 45 -4.68 8.13 7.48
C VAL A 45 -4.67 8.74 6.08
N SER A 46 -3.61 9.48 5.72
CA SER A 46 -3.50 10.12 4.40
C SER A 46 -3.45 9.12 3.23
N VAL A 47 -2.95 7.90 3.48
CA VAL A 47 -2.90 6.82 2.49
C VAL A 47 -4.00 5.79 2.67
N GLY A 48 -5.00 6.04 3.52
CA GLY A 48 -6.20 5.21 3.66
C GLY A 48 -7.38 5.68 2.80
N GLY A 49 -8.40 4.83 2.63
CA GLY A 49 -9.61 5.12 1.85
C GLY A 49 -10.97 4.98 2.55
N ILE A 50 -11.05 4.83 3.88
CA ILE A 50 -12.32 4.72 4.62
C ILE A 50 -12.72 6.08 5.22
N ASP A 51 -13.77 6.70 4.67
CA ASP A 51 -14.15 8.09 4.99
C ASP A 51 -14.43 8.34 6.48
N ILE A 52 -15.00 7.38 7.22
CA ILE A 52 -15.32 7.56 8.65
C ILE A 52 -14.07 7.88 9.48
N PHE A 53 -12.91 7.31 9.14
CA PHE A 53 -11.65 7.55 9.83
C PHE A 53 -10.98 8.85 9.38
N HIS A 54 -11.29 9.34 8.17
CA HIS A 54 -10.49 10.39 7.51
C HIS A 54 -11.20 11.74 7.47
N HIS A 55 -12.53 11.77 7.49
CA HIS A 55 -13.34 12.97 7.24
C HIS A 55 -12.96 14.16 8.13
N THR A 56 -12.69 13.92 9.41
CA THR A 56 -12.33 14.97 10.39
C THR A 56 -10.95 15.57 10.09
N TYR A 57 -10.02 14.78 9.57
CA TYR A 57 -8.61 15.15 9.45
C TYR A 57 -8.23 15.69 8.07
N LYS A 58 -9.13 15.63 7.07
CA LYS A 58 -8.88 16.06 5.66
C LYS A 58 -8.02 17.32 5.50
N PRO A 59 -8.21 18.42 6.26
CA PRO A 59 -7.40 19.64 6.09
C PRO A 59 -5.91 19.52 6.44
N ILE A 60 -5.51 18.46 7.15
CA ILE A 60 -4.13 18.25 7.65
C ILE A 60 -3.50 16.95 7.12
N LEU A 61 -4.10 16.34 6.10
CA LEU A 61 -3.58 15.13 5.45
C LEU A 61 -2.60 15.48 4.33
N LEU A 62 -1.75 14.51 3.98
CA LEU A 62 -0.86 14.59 2.82
C LEU A 62 -1.70 14.69 1.52
N ASP A 63 -1.13 15.33 0.50
CA ASP A 63 -1.71 15.33 -0.85
C ASP A 63 -1.51 13.95 -1.49
N THR A 64 -2.61 13.20 -1.65
CA THR A 64 -2.61 11.83 -2.17
C THR A 64 -3.59 11.67 -3.32
N ARG A 65 -3.52 10.53 -4.01
CA ARG A 65 -4.42 10.14 -5.08
C ARG A 65 -5.08 8.82 -4.71
N MET A 66 -6.40 8.78 -4.82
CA MET A 66 -7.18 7.60 -4.50
C MET A 66 -7.73 6.98 -5.77
N ILE A 67 -7.53 5.67 -5.94
CA ILE A 67 -8.23 4.86 -6.94
C ILE A 67 -9.32 4.03 -6.27
N SER A 68 -10.24 3.47 -7.05
CA SER A 68 -11.31 2.64 -6.50
C SER A 68 -10.81 1.37 -5.81
N SER A 69 -11.60 0.84 -4.87
CA SER A 69 -11.32 -0.43 -4.22
C SER A 69 -11.42 -1.61 -5.21
N PRO A 70 -10.42 -2.51 -5.27
CA PRO A 70 -10.52 -3.75 -6.04
C PRO A 70 -11.44 -4.80 -5.38
N GLY A 71 -11.79 -4.61 -4.11
CA GLY A 71 -12.66 -5.50 -3.34
C GLY A 71 -14.15 -5.16 -3.41
N VAL A 72 -14.51 -3.92 -3.75
CA VAL A 72 -15.91 -3.51 -3.98
C VAL A 72 -16.33 -3.93 -5.40
N ARG A 73 -17.30 -4.84 -5.51
CA ARG A 73 -17.77 -5.40 -6.78
C ARG A 73 -19.26 -5.14 -7.00
N ARG A 74 -19.65 -5.04 -8.27
CA ARG A 74 -21.06 -5.16 -8.68
C ARG A 74 -21.51 -6.63 -8.55
N PRO A 75 -22.82 -6.91 -8.35
CA PRO A 75 -23.33 -8.29 -8.17
C PRO A 75 -22.95 -9.29 -9.27
N ASP A 76 -22.78 -8.81 -10.50
CA ASP A 76 -22.50 -9.58 -11.71
C ASP A 76 -21.01 -9.54 -12.13
N GLN A 77 -20.15 -8.92 -11.34
CA GLN A 77 -18.75 -8.71 -11.68
C GLN A 77 -17.84 -9.76 -11.03
N THR A 78 -16.99 -10.41 -11.83
CA THR A 78 -15.98 -11.33 -11.29
C THR A 78 -14.85 -10.56 -10.59
N PRO A 79 -14.11 -11.19 -9.65
CA PRO A 79 -12.93 -10.57 -9.05
C PRO A 79 -11.88 -10.11 -10.06
N ALA A 80 -11.63 -10.90 -11.11
CA ALA A 80 -10.68 -10.56 -12.16
C ALA A 80 -11.15 -9.36 -13.02
N ASP A 81 -12.44 -9.30 -13.37
CA ASP A 81 -13.00 -8.15 -14.10
C ASP A 81 -12.89 -6.86 -13.28
N ARG A 82 -13.12 -6.95 -11.95
CA ARG A 82 -12.95 -5.80 -11.06
C ARG A 82 -11.50 -5.37 -10.98
N ALA A 83 -10.57 -6.32 -10.86
CA ALA A 83 -9.14 -6.02 -10.87
C ALA A 83 -8.74 -5.30 -12.16
N ALA A 84 -9.17 -5.78 -13.33
CA ALA A 84 -8.88 -5.14 -14.62
C ALA A 84 -9.44 -3.71 -14.73
N GLU A 85 -10.66 -3.49 -14.23
CA GLU A 85 -11.29 -2.15 -14.19
C GLU A 85 -10.46 -1.17 -13.35
N VAL A 86 -10.09 -1.57 -12.13
CA VAL A 86 -9.30 -0.72 -11.22
C VAL A 86 -7.87 -0.51 -11.73
N LEU A 87 -7.27 -1.49 -12.40
CA LEU A 87 -5.95 -1.32 -13.04
C LEU A 87 -5.99 -0.35 -14.22
N THR A 88 -7.11 -0.30 -14.95
CA THR A 88 -7.32 0.70 -16.00
C THR A 88 -7.39 2.10 -15.41
N GLU A 89 -8.10 2.26 -14.29
CA GLU A 89 -8.15 3.51 -13.51
C GLU A 89 -6.76 3.92 -13.01
N LEU A 90 -5.99 2.99 -12.43
CA LEU A 90 -4.64 3.24 -11.95
C LEU A 90 -3.71 3.69 -13.09
N ARG A 91 -3.76 3.02 -14.26
CA ARG A 91 -2.96 3.42 -15.42
C ARG A 91 -3.30 4.84 -15.86
N ALA A 92 -4.59 5.16 -16.01
CA ALA A 92 -5.00 6.52 -16.41
C ALA A 92 -4.51 7.59 -15.43
N LEU A 93 -4.54 7.28 -14.12
CA LEU A 93 -3.99 8.18 -13.09
C LEU A 93 -2.47 8.34 -13.21
N LEU A 94 -1.75 7.25 -13.43
CA LEU A 94 -0.29 7.28 -13.60
C LEU A 94 0.13 7.94 -14.92
N ASP A 95 -0.68 7.87 -15.97
CA ASP A 95 -0.46 8.63 -17.21
C ASP A 95 -0.51 10.15 -16.98
N GLU A 96 -1.34 10.61 -16.02
CA GLU A 96 -1.49 12.02 -15.70
C GLU A 96 -0.41 12.54 -14.74
N VAL A 97 -0.12 11.80 -13.67
CA VAL A 97 0.72 12.28 -12.55
C VAL A 97 1.81 11.31 -12.12
N GLY A 98 2.06 10.25 -12.90
CA GLY A 98 2.93 9.13 -12.52
C GLY A 98 4.35 9.56 -12.22
N ASP A 99 4.91 10.54 -12.95
CA ASP A 99 6.23 11.12 -12.69
C ASP A 99 6.36 11.70 -11.27
N ARG A 100 5.25 12.13 -10.66
CA ARG A 100 5.20 12.69 -9.30
C ARG A 100 4.83 11.66 -8.22
N VAL A 101 4.48 10.42 -8.57
CA VAL A 101 4.07 9.38 -7.62
C VAL A 101 5.30 8.71 -6.98
N CYS A 102 5.46 8.88 -5.68
CA CYS A 102 6.47 8.22 -4.85
C CYS A 102 6.22 6.72 -4.75
N ALA A 103 5.04 6.36 -4.27
CA ALA A 103 4.67 4.99 -3.95
C ALA A 103 3.17 4.74 -4.10
N ILE A 104 2.83 3.51 -4.42
CA ILE A 104 1.48 2.96 -4.43
C ILE A 104 1.32 2.09 -3.18
N VAL A 105 0.33 2.40 -2.35
CA VAL A 105 0.08 1.75 -1.06
C VAL A 105 -1.16 0.87 -1.15
N VAL A 106 -1.03 -0.42 -0.84
CA VAL A 106 -2.13 -1.40 -0.91
C VAL A 106 -2.09 -2.42 0.23
N GLU A 107 -3.25 -2.86 0.70
CA GLU A 107 -3.39 -4.10 1.51
C GLU A 107 -3.46 -5.31 0.56
N PRO A 108 -2.56 -6.31 0.64
CA PRO A 108 -2.61 -7.44 -0.28
C PRO A 108 -3.73 -8.44 0.03
N LEU A 109 -4.48 -8.79 -1.01
CA LEU A 109 -5.61 -9.76 -1.07
C LEU A 109 -6.87 -9.35 -0.31
N VAL A 110 -6.74 -8.70 0.85
CA VAL A 110 -7.87 -8.41 1.75
C VAL A 110 -7.77 -7.01 2.33
N GLN A 111 -8.76 -6.17 2.08
CA GLN A 111 -8.96 -4.92 2.82
C GLN A 111 -9.73 -5.23 4.10
N ALA A 112 -8.99 -5.44 5.20
CA ALA A 112 -9.54 -6.10 6.39
C ALA A 112 -10.54 -5.20 7.12
N ALA A 113 -10.17 -3.94 7.36
CA ALA A 113 -11.00 -2.99 8.12
C ALA A 113 -12.27 -2.55 7.36
N ALA A 114 -12.29 -2.71 6.04
CA ALA A 114 -13.46 -2.43 5.20
C ALA A 114 -14.51 -3.57 5.20
N GLY A 115 -14.37 -4.55 6.09
CA GLY A 115 -15.26 -5.70 6.15
C GLY A 115 -14.76 -6.90 5.35
N MET A 116 -13.46 -7.16 5.38
CA MET A 116 -12.81 -8.30 4.71
C MET A 116 -13.07 -8.33 3.20
N LEU A 117 -12.98 -7.17 2.54
CA LEU A 117 -13.16 -7.09 1.10
C LEU A 117 -11.99 -7.76 0.40
N THR A 118 -12.24 -8.90 -0.23
CA THR A 118 -11.22 -9.66 -0.97
C THR A 118 -11.10 -9.18 -2.41
N HIS A 119 -9.89 -9.23 -2.98
CA HIS A 119 -9.66 -8.96 -4.39
C HIS A 119 -8.80 -10.03 -5.06
N ASP A 120 -8.81 -10.05 -6.39
CA ASP A 120 -8.07 -11.03 -7.19
C ASP A 120 -6.55 -10.77 -7.16
N VAL A 121 -5.75 -11.82 -7.31
CA VAL A 121 -4.27 -11.72 -7.39
C VAL A 121 -3.80 -10.94 -8.62
N SER A 122 -4.58 -10.91 -9.69
CA SER A 122 -4.29 -10.13 -10.90
C SER A 122 -4.20 -8.62 -10.62
N PHE A 123 -4.91 -8.11 -9.61
CA PHE A 123 -4.77 -6.72 -9.17
C PHE A 123 -3.35 -6.45 -8.67
N LEU A 124 -2.81 -7.29 -7.79
CA LEU A 124 -1.46 -7.12 -7.24
C LEU A 124 -0.39 -7.21 -8.33
N ARG A 125 -0.52 -8.17 -9.25
CA ARG A 125 0.36 -8.29 -10.41
C ARG A 125 0.35 -7.03 -11.26
N GLY A 126 -0.83 -6.48 -11.54
CA GLY A 126 -0.97 -5.25 -12.31
C GLY A 126 -0.40 -4.03 -11.60
N VAL A 127 -0.64 -3.89 -10.28
CA VAL A 127 -0.07 -2.78 -9.48
C VAL A 127 1.46 -2.88 -9.46
N ARG A 128 2.03 -4.08 -9.34
CA ARG A 128 3.49 -4.27 -9.43
C ARG A 128 4.02 -3.87 -10.81
N ALA A 129 3.39 -4.32 -11.88
CA ALA A 129 3.81 -3.99 -13.24
C ALA A 129 3.76 -2.47 -13.49
N LEU A 130 2.66 -1.82 -13.10
CA LEU A 130 2.49 -0.37 -13.25
C LEU A 130 3.44 0.43 -12.35
N SER A 131 3.63 0.04 -11.08
CA SER A 131 4.60 0.72 -10.23
C SER A 131 6.01 0.66 -10.83
N THR A 132 6.43 -0.49 -11.36
CA THR A 132 7.71 -0.60 -12.09
C THR A 132 7.75 0.26 -13.35
N GLU A 133 6.71 0.23 -14.18
CA GLU A 133 6.63 0.99 -15.45
C GLU A 133 6.79 2.49 -15.24
N TYR A 134 6.12 3.05 -14.24
CA TYR A 134 6.19 4.47 -13.92
C TYR A 134 7.29 4.78 -12.88
N GLY A 135 8.09 3.79 -12.49
CA GLY A 135 9.16 3.91 -11.51
C GLY A 135 8.73 4.24 -10.08
N ALA A 136 7.44 4.15 -9.74
CA ALA A 136 6.93 4.34 -8.39
C ALA A 136 7.27 3.10 -7.51
N TYR A 137 7.43 3.29 -6.21
CA TYR A 137 7.58 2.16 -5.30
C TYR A 137 6.23 1.47 -5.05
N LEU A 138 6.26 0.18 -4.77
CA LEU A 138 5.14 -0.58 -4.25
C LEU A 138 5.33 -0.79 -2.74
N LEU A 139 4.42 -0.23 -1.94
CA LEU A 139 4.34 -0.47 -0.50
C LEU A 139 3.13 -1.35 -0.21
N THR A 140 3.37 -2.55 0.31
CA THR A 140 2.29 -3.46 0.70
C THR A 140 2.12 -3.48 2.22
N ASP A 141 0.90 -3.18 2.66
CA ASP A 141 0.52 -3.27 4.06
C ASP A 141 0.05 -4.68 4.41
N GLU A 142 0.98 -5.45 4.97
CA GLU A 142 0.77 -6.81 5.43
C GLU A 142 0.60 -6.88 6.95
N VAL A 143 0.25 -5.77 7.60
CA VAL A 143 -0.01 -5.74 9.04
C VAL A 143 -1.16 -6.69 9.40
N ALA A 144 -2.19 -6.81 8.56
CA ALA A 144 -3.30 -7.73 8.77
C ALA A 144 -3.10 -9.10 8.09
N THR A 145 -2.56 -9.10 6.87
CA THR A 145 -2.56 -10.24 5.94
C THR A 145 -1.31 -11.10 6.01
N GLY A 146 -0.20 -10.55 6.53
CA GLY A 146 1.05 -11.26 6.70
C GLY A 146 1.04 -12.23 7.88
N ILE A 147 2.16 -12.94 8.03
CA ILE A 147 2.41 -13.94 9.08
C ILE A 147 1.34 -15.03 9.05
N GLY A 148 1.13 -15.62 7.86
CA GLY A 148 0.30 -16.82 7.71
C GLY A 148 -1.20 -16.59 7.61
N ARG A 149 -1.71 -15.34 7.75
CA ARG A 149 -3.16 -15.09 7.85
C ARG A 149 -3.93 -15.56 6.62
N THR A 150 -3.33 -15.44 5.43
CA THR A 150 -3.94 -15.79 4.14
C THR A 150 -3.54 -17.17 3.63
N GLY A 151 -2.77 -17.95 4.41
CA GLY A 151 -2.28 -19.29 4.06
C GLY A 151 -0.82 -19.33 3.56
N THR A 152 -0.26 -18.19 3.15
CA THR A 152 1.16 -17.99 2.84
C THR A 152 1.83 -17.14 3.91
N MET A 153 3.17 -17.10 3.98
CA MET A 153 3.86 -16.28 4.96
C MET A 153 3.53 -14.81 4.75
N TRP A 154 3.57 -14.38 3.49
CA TRP A 154 3.11 -13.07 3.02
C TRP A 154 2.03 -13.27 1.95
N ALA A 155 1.00 -12.43 1.96
CA ALA A 155 -0.08 -12.48 1.00
C ALA A 155 0.39 -12.17 -0.43
N VAL A 156 1.41 -11.33 -0.60
CA VAL A 156 2.03 -11.04 -1.91
C VAL A 156 2.60 -12.30 -2.61
N GLU A 157 2.98 -13.33 -1.86
CA GLU A 157 3.49 -14.60 -2.42
C GLU A 157 2.46 -15.27 -3.35
N GLN A 158 1.16 -15.12 -3.06
CA GLN A 158 0.09 -15.71 -3.88
C GLN A 158 -0.05 -15.03 -5.25
N ALA A 159 0.45 -13.79 -5.36
CA ALA A 159 0.51 -13.06 -6.62
C ALA A 159 1.85 -13.25 -7.34
N ASP A 160 2.83 -13.92 -6.73
CA ASP A 160 4.20 -14.09 -7.25
C ASP A 160 4.87 -12.73 -7.56
N ILE A 161 4.76 -11.79 -6.61
CA ILE A 161 5.39 -10.47 -6.69
C ILE A 161 6.20 -10.16 -5.43
N ALA A 162 7.17 -9.26 -5.57
CA ALA A 162 7.88 -8.64 -4.46
C ALA A 162 7.57 -7.13 -4.41
N PRO A 163 7.13 -6.60 -3.26
CA PRO A 163 7.01 -5.15 -3.05
C PRO A 163 8.39 -4.52 -2.80
N ASP A 164 8.48 -3.20 -2.96
CA ASP A 164 9.70 -2.47 -2.62
C ASP A 164 9.78 -2.23 -1.10
N LEU A 165 8.62 -2.05 -0.47
CA LEU A 165 8.44 -1.90 0.97
C LEU A 165 7.29 -2.79 1.45
N LEU A 166 7.46 -3.46 2.59
CA LEU A 166 6.41 -4.26 3.23
C LEU A 166 6.29 -3.87 4.70
N THR A 167 5.09 -3.48 5.14
CA THR A 167 4.82 -3.24 6.57
C THR A 167 4.18 -4.48 7.19
N CYS A 168 4.60 -4.82 8.41
CA CYS A 168 4.03 -5.93 9.17
C CYS A 168 3.94 -5.59 10.67
N GLY A 169 3.05 -6.27 11.38
CA GLY A 169 2.78 -6.07 12.81
C GLY A 169 1.86 -7.19 13.29
N LYS A 170 0.91 -6.90 14.19
CA LYS A 170 -0.13 -7.84 14.68
C LYS A 170 0.37 -9.28 14.90
N GLY A 171 0.22 -10.14 13.89
CA GLY A 171 0.66 -11.54 13.91
C GLY A 171 2.16 -11.73 14.15
N LEU A 172 2.99 -10.71 13.91
CA LEU A 172 4.44 -10.73 14.11
C LEU A 172 4.84 -11.17 15.53
N THR A 173 4.06 -10.81 16.54
CA THR A 173 4.26 -11.22 17.94
C THR A 173 3.17 -12.16 18.45
N GLY A 174 2.32 -12.68 17.55
CA GLY A 174 1.09 -13.38 17.93
C GLY A 174 0.12 -12.54 18.74
N GLY A 175 0.26 -11.20 18.74
CA GLY A 175 -0.53 -10.29 19.56
C GLY A 175 -0.09 -10.16 21.02
N VAL A 176 1.08 -10.70 21.40
CA VAL A 176 1.56 -10.69 22.79
C VAL A 176 2.27 -9.38 23.16
N LEU A 177 2.93 -8.74 22.19
CA LEU A 177 3.69 -7.49 22.40
C LEU A 177 3.46 -6.50 21.26
N PRO A 178 3.50 -5.18 21.53
CA PRO A 178 3.47 -4.16 20.49
C PRO A 178 4.79 -4.17 19.72
N LEU A 179 4.74 -4.62 18.48
CA LEU A 179 5.87 -4.61 17.56
C LEU A 179 5.36 -4.55 16.12
N SER A 180 6.05 -3.77 15.31
CA SER A 180 5.90 -3.74 13.87
C SER A 180 7.25 -3.57 13.19
N ALA A 181 7.29 -3.83 11.89
CA ALA A 181 8.47 -3.64 11.07
C ALA A 181 8.09 -3.12 9.69
N VAL A 182 9.08 -2.48 9.07
CA VAL A 182 9.11 -2.18 7.65
C VAL A 182 10.27 -2.98 7.09
N LEU A 183 9.99 -3.85 6.14
CA LEU A 183 10.98 -4.53 5.32
C LEU A 183 11.13 -3.73 4.03
N THR A 184 12.34 -3.71 3.47
CA THR A 184 12.66 -2.91 2.29
C THR A 184 13.64 -3.65 1.39
N THR A 185 13.66 -3.33 0.11
CA THR A 185 14.66 -3.82 -0.84
C THR A 185 16.04 -3.25 -0.55
N GLU A 186 17.08 -3.96 -1.03
CA GLU A 186 18.47 -3.50 -0.98
C GLU A 186 18.65 -2.16 -1.68
N GLU A 187 17.98 -1.93 -2.82
CA GLU A 187 18.05 -0.66 -3.55
C GLU A 187 17.64 0.54 -2.68
N ILE A 188 16.54 0.40 -1.93
CA ILE A 188 16.10 1.46 -1.00
C ILE A 188 17.08 1.57 0.16
N TYR A 189 17.63 0.47 0.69
CA TYR A 189 18.61 0.54 1.76
C TYR A 189 19.89 1.27 1.32
N GLU A 190 20.42 0.96 0.14
CA GLU A 190 21.64 1.53 -0.43
C GLU A 190 21.52 3.04 -0.65
N SER A 191 20.32 3.57 -0.96
CA SER A 191 20.13 5.02 -1.14
C SER A 191 20.49 5.83 0.12
N PHE A 192 20.44 5.21 1.31
CA PHE A 192 20.74 5.86 2.59
C PHE A 192 22.21 5.80 2.99
N LEU A 193 23.08 5.14 2.22
CA LEU A 193 24.49 4.96 2.56
C LEU A 193 25.36 6.19 2.25
N GLY A 194 24.89 7.11 1.39
CA GLY A 194 25.58 8.36 1.03
C GLY A 194 26.37 8.27 -0.26
#